data_AF-A0A563DK68-F1
#
_entry.id   AF-A0A563DK68-F1
#
_cell.length_a   1.000
_cell.length_b   1.000
_cell.length_c   1.000
_cell.angle_alpha   90.00
_cell.angle_beta   90.00
_cell.angle_gamma   90.00
#
_symmetry.space_group_name_H-M   'P 1'
#
loop_
_entity.id
_entity.type
_entity.pdbx_description
1 polymer ?
#
loop_
_entity_poly.entity_id
_entity_poly.type
_entity_poly.pdbx_seq_one_letter_code
_entity_poly.pdbx_strand_id
1 'polypeptide(L)'
;MAEITDKSTLKKWFKNNEKPTQEQFWAWMDSYYHKSEQIPLEVIENINTILAGKADKSTVDTLLEGLESKADRTIVEALQTYLEGLIDDSEASDATTYSSEKIAELIDQVQPSELIDDELEEGSVNTYSIDKIKELVENSAGGDLQSVTDKGNTTDKEINVQGATLGADNSGNLKLGKSALGKLAEIGNNLTAIGENSLALYDGSQGTYKERIVAIGNTAGANLKGGGYAVIIGTQAAASFTTTFVDVVIGSDAAKRATTSNGYNVVVGHGVAQKASILSDETIIGSTAMNKYLGTPYKTTNDPTGLTELTSGGNVTLGKWSLYSMLYGRENIAIGYKSGYYFLNHGEYNTFLGAGITTEYRQVFGNASVVIGAYAPIPENFNLSNKLIVHARRPEDPWVLPLIYGDFKERWLKVSGNLILHPQYTPDADKELSEGEEAFEPNKMLVVDAEGKVGVKSLQNSTENNDIIYYSFAEFLCEMPSDNSLNEDNFQIFPELFLNGKTATLILKGCFKFSDKTPLSKTIKLELPRELKFSKVIEYMDIACYGEKNGKLDMAWLSFKNTADSGLFELTTPPDGASAGMSTPVGGLYNFHQTIIFNVG
;
A
#
# COMPACT_ATOMS: atom_id res chain seq x y z
N MET A 1 84.99 51.73 -58.00
CA MET A 1 85.11 50.66 -56.99
C MET A 1 85.90 51.25 -55.84
N ALA A 2 85.26 51.55 -54.71
CA ALA A 2 85.98 51.93 -53.50
C ALA A 2 86.70 50.67 -52.97
N GLU A 3 88.01 50.76 -52.73
CA GLU A 3 88.77 49.65 -52.16
C GLU A 3 88.27 49.35 -50.74
N ILE A 4 87.64 48.19 -50.57
CA ILE A 4 87.19 47.71 -49.26
C ILE A 4 88.44 47.40 -48.43
N THR A 5 88.66 48.17 -47.36
CA THR A 5 89.73 47.87 -46.42
C THR A 5 89.23 46.88 -45.37
N ASP A 6 89.88 45.73 -45.28
CA ASP A 6 89.51 44.70 -44.30
C ASP A 6 89.53 45.24 -42.86
N LYS A 7 88.55 44.84 -42.03
CA LYS A 7 88.43 45.30 -40.63
C LYS A 7 89.67 44.97 -39.79
N SER A 8 90.42 43.92 -40.10
CA SER A 8 91.67 43.58 -39.42
C SER A 8 92.79 44.58 -39.74
N THR A 9 92.76 45.19 -40.92
CA THR A 9 93.67 46.26 -41.34
C THR A 9 93.29 47.59 -40.70
N LEU A 10 91.99 47.94 -40.68
CA LEU A 10 91.49 49.13 -39.99
C LEU A 10 91.88 49.12 -38.50
N LYS A 11 91.71 47.99 -37.79
CA LYS A 11 92.10 47.86 -36.38
C LYS A 11 93.59 48.08 -36.11
N LYS A 12 94.47 47.92 -37.11
CA LYS A 12 95.91 48.19 -36.95
C LYS A 12 96.22 49.69 -37.00
N TRP A 13 95.46 50.47 -37.77
CA TRP A 13 95.65 51.92 -37.91
C TRP A 13 95.15 52.72 -36.70
N PHE A 14 94.24 52.14 -35.91
CA PHE A 14 93.62 52.77 -34.76
C PHE A 14 94.05 52.08 -33.45
N LYS A 15 95.36 52.11 -33.15
CA LYS A 15 95.94 51.64 -31.88
C LYS A 15 96.25 52.80 -30.92
N ASN A 16 96.29 52.50 -29.63
CA ASN A 16 96.64 53.51 -28.61
C ASN A 16 97.97 54.18 -28.91
N ASN A 17 97.99 55.51 -28.84
CA ASN A 17 99.12 56.40 -29.09
C ASN A 17 99.64 56.48 -30.55
N GLU A 18 98.96 55.87 -31.52
CA GLU A 18 99.23 56.09 -32.94
C GLU A 18 98.12 56.96 -33.56
N LYS A 19 98.50 57.94 -34.39
CA LYS A 19 97.56 58.81 -35.10
C LYS A 19 97.44 58.34 -36.55
N PRO A 20 96.27 57.82 -36.99
CA PRO A 20 96.08 57.43 -38.38
C PRO A 20 96.20 58.63 -39.31
N THR A 21 96.64 58.38 -40.56
CA THR A 21 96.65 59.41 -41.61
C THR A 21 95.23 59.75 -42.05
N GLN A 22 95.09 60.86 -42.79
CA GLN A 22 93.80 61.29 -43.34
C GLN A 22 93.17 60.20 -44.22
N GLU A 23 93.97 59.55 -45.06
CA GLU A 23 93.52 58.47 -45.94
C GLU A 23 93.05 57.25 -45.14
N GLN A 24 93.75 56.91 -44.05
CA GLN A 24 93.35 55.82 -43.16
C GLN A 24 92.05 56.13 -42.40
N PHE A 25 91.80 57.41 -42.09
CA PHE A 25 90.55 57.84 -41.48
C PHE A 25 89.37 57.80 -42.46
N TRP A 26 89.57 58.23 -43.71
CA TRP A 26 88.55 58.13 -44.75
C TRP A 26 88.21 56.68 -45.09
N ALA A 27 89.21 55.80 -45.20
CA ALA A 27 88.99 54.38 -45.42
C ALA A 27 88.14 53.73 -44.31
N TRP A 28 88.26 54.19 -43.05
CA TRP A 28 87.39 53.75 -41.97
C TRP A 28 85.94 54.23 -42.15
N MET A 29 85.74 55.48 -42.58
CA MET A 29 84.41 56.06 -42.78
C MET A 29 83.69 55.42 -43.97
N ASP A 30 84.39 55.18 -45.07
CA ASP A 30 83.84 54.56 -46.29
C ASP A 30 83.56 53.06 -46.13
N SER A 31 84.05 52.43 -45.05
CA SER A 31 83.82 51.01 -44.76
C SER A 31 82.44 50.72 -44.14
N TYR A 32 81.64 51.73 -43.82
CA TYR A 32 80.31 51.60 -43.23
C TYR A 32 79.30 52.47 -43.97
N TYR A 33 78.08 51.97 -44.18
CA TYR A 33 76.98 52.76 -44.75
C TYR A 33 76.43 53.73 -43.70
N HIS A 34 76.22 54.99 -44.08
CA HIS A 34 75.54 55.97 -43.24
C HIS A 34 74.01 55.72 -43.21
N LYS A 35 73.33 56.15 -42.14
CA LYS A 35 71.86 55.94 -41.99
C LYS A 35 71.00 56.62 -43.08
N SER A 36 71.58 57.56 -43.82
CA SER A 36 70.91 58.25 -44.93
C SER A 36 71.26 57.66 -46.31
N GLU A 37 72.12 56.64 -46.37
CA GLU A 37 72.54 56.01 -47.63
C GLU A 37 71.63 54.81 -47.93
N GLN A 38 71.31 54.63 -49.21
CA GLN A 38 70.60 53.46 -49.68
C GLN A 38 71.58 52.29 -49.81
N ILE A 39 71.26 51.15 -49.19
CA ILE A 39 72.07 49.93 -49.28
C ILE A 39 71.74 49.23 -50.61
N PRO A 40 72.71 49.05 -51.53
CA PRO A 40 72.47 48.34 -52.78
C PRO A 40 72.13 46.87 -52.52
N LEU A 41 71.16 46.33 -53.26
CA LEU A 41 70.67 44.94 -53.12
C LEU A 41 71.78 43.89 -53.27
N GLU A 42 72.82 44.20 -54.03
CA GLU A 42 73.98 43.34 -54.32
C GLU A 42 74.81 43.00 -53.08
N VAL A 43 74.71 43.82 -52.01
CA VAL A 43 75.51 43.70 -50.78
C VAL A 43 74.77 42.93 -49.68
N ILE A 44 73.52 42.53 -49.93
CA ILE A 44 72.69 41.79 -48.97
C ILE A 44 72.81 40.29 -49.25
N GLU A 45 73.59 39.59 -48.42
CA GLU A 45 73.68 38.13 -48.45
C GLU A 45 72.30 37.47 -48.27
N ASN A 46 72.05 36.38 -48.99
CA ASN A 46 70.81 35.58 -48.97
C ASN A 46 69.55 36.25 -49.55
N ILE A 47 69.64 37.40 -50.22
CA ILE A 47 68.46 38.02 -50.86
C ILE A 47 67.83 37.11 -51.93
N ASN A 48 68.67 36.40 -52.69
CA ASN A 48 68.24 35.43 -53.70
C ASN A 48 67.57 34.19 -53.07
N THR A 49 67.97 33.79 -51.87
CA THR A 49 67.37 32.68 -51.13
C THR A 49 65.99 33.06 -50.55
N ILE A 50 65.86 34.31 -50.08
CA ILE A 50 64.58 34.88 -49.61
C ILE A 50 63.60 35.05 -50.78
N LEU A 51 64.09 35.41 -51.96
CA LEU A 51 63.29 35.54 -53.18
C LEU A 51 62.92 34.18 -53.80
N ALA A 52 63.76 33.15 -53.66
CA ALA A 52 63.48 31.79 -54.15
C ALA A 52 62.30 31.09 -53.42
N GLY A 53 61.90 31.60 -52.24
CA GLY A 53 60.70 31.16 -51.52
C GLY A 53 59.41 31.87 -51.93
N LYS A 54 59.47 32.86 -52.84
CA LYS A 54 58.30 33.50 -53.42
C LYS A 54 58.09 32.96 -54.83
N ALA A 55 56.88 32.48 -55.13
CA ALA A 55 56.51 32.12 -56.49
C ALA A 55 56.72 33.33 -57.41
N ASP A 56 57.43 33.14 -58.52
CA ASP A 56 57.64 34.23 -59.46
C ASP A 56 56.33 34.54 -60.21
N LYS A 57 56.18 35.81 -60.62
CA LYS A 57 54.98 36.29 -61.31
C LYS A 57 54.66 35.46 -62.55
N SER A 58 55.68 34.95 -63.24
CA SER A 58 55.52 34.06 -64.40
C SER A 58 54.86 32.72 -64.04
N THR A 59 55.21 32.10 -62.92
CA THR A 59 54.59 30.84 -62.46
C THR A 59 53.15 31.08 -62.03
N VAL A 60 52.89 32.21 -61.37
CA VAL A 60 51.53 32.64 -61.01
C VAL A 60 50.69 32.93 -62.26
N ASP A 61 51.24 33.63 -63.25
CA ASP A 61 50.58 33.93 -64.53
C ASP A 61 50.32 32.65 -65.35
N THR A 62 51.22 31.66 -65.31
CA THR A 62 51.02 30.36 -66.00
C THR A 62 49.95 29.50 -65.29
N LEU A 63 49.88 29.56 -63.96
CA LEU A 63 48.80 28.93 -63.18
C LEU A 63 47.45 29.64 -63.43
N LEU A 64 47.46 30.97 -63.58
CA LEU A 64 46.29 31.77 -63.96
C LEU A 64 45.80 31.42 -65.37
N GLU A 65 46.67 31.35 -66.37
CA GLU A 65 46.29 30.93 -67.74
C GLU A 65 45.75 29.49 -67.77
N GLY A 66 46.28 28.61 -66.92
CA GLY A 66 45.75 27.26 -66.74
C GLY A 66 44.34 27.22 -66.12
N LEU A 67 44.03 28.17 -65.24
CA LEU A 67 42.73 28.33 -64.57
C LEU A 67 41.69 29.05 -65.45
N GLU A 68 42.11 30.02 -66.29
CA GLU A 68 41.24 30.76 -67.21
C GLU A 68 40.59 29.84 -68.27
N SER A 69 41.19 28.68 -68.57
CA SER A 69 40.59 27.69 -69.46
C SER A 69 39.53 26.78 -68.79
N LYS A 70 39.31 26.91 -67.47
CA LYS A 70 38.48 25.98 -66.68
C LYS A 70 37.53 26.62 -65.66
N ALA A 71 37.47 27.94 -65.49
CA ALA A 71 36.52 28.59 -64.58
C ALA A 71 36.12 30.01 -65.04
N ASP A 72 34.88 30.40 -64.75
CA ASP A 72 34.28 31.68 -65.13
C ASP A 72 34.98 32.88 -64.44
N ARG A 73 35.30 33.92 -65.20
CA ARG A 73 36.13 35.07 -64.78
C ARG A 73 35.58 35.81 -63.55
N THR A 74 34.26 35.79 -63.40
CA THR A 74 33.55 36.41 -62.27
C THR A 74 33.76 35.64 -60.95
N ILE A 75 34.03 34.32 -61.03
CA ILE A 75 34.31 33.48 -59.86
C ILE A 75 35.75 33.69 -59.38
N VAL A 76 36.69 33.85 -60.31
CA VAL A 76 38.10 34.16 -60.00
C VAL A 76 38.21 35.52 -59.32
N GLU A 77 37.55 36.55 -59.85
CA GLU A 77 37.53 37.90 -59.23
C GLU A 77 36.83 37.89 -57.85
N ALA A 78 35.78 37.08 -57.65
CA ALA A 78 35.09 36.94 -56.37
C ALA A 78 35.93 36.18 -55.31
N LEU A 79 36.62 35.10 -55.70
CA LEU A 79 37.53 34.36 -54.83
C LEU A 79 38.77 35.18 -54.45
N GLN A 80 39.28 35.97 -55.40
CA GLN A 80 40.41 36.86 -55.17
C GLN A 80 40.05 37.98 -54.20
N THR A 81 38.85 38.59 -54.35
CA THR A 81 38.32 39.58 -53.40
C THR A 81 38.10 38.99 -52.00
N TYR A 82 37.64 37.73 -51.91
CA TYR A 82 37.42 37.03 -50.64
C TYR A 82 38.75 36.65 -49.95
N LEU A 83 39.76 36.17 -50.70
CA LEU A 83 41.09 35.88 -50.17
C LEU A 83 41.83 37.15 -49.74
N GLU A 84 41.74 38.24 -50.49
CA GLU A 84 42.35 39.52 -50.13
C GLU A 84 41.70 40.12 -48.88
N GLY A 85 40.38 39.95 -48.70
CA GLY A 85 39.66 40.36 -47.48
C GLY A 85 39.98 39.53 -46.23
N LEU A 86 40.49 38.30 -46.40
CA LEU A 86 41.01 37.46 -45.29
C LEU A 86 42.45 37.82 -44.89
N ILE A 87 43.13 38.66 -45.67
CA ILE A 87 44.54 39.05 -45.50
C ILE A 87 44.69 40.53 -45.07
N ASP A 88 43.62 41.34 -45.12
CA ASP A 88 43.66 42.76 -44.77
C ASP A 88 43.71 43.01 -43.24
N ASP A 89 44.94 43.14 -42.74
CA ASP A 89 45.32 43.28 -41.33
C ASP A 89 45.27 44.75 -40.84
N SER A 90 44.28 45.55 -41.29
CA SER A 90 44.25 46.97 -40.93
C SER A 90 43.64 47.26 -39.55
N GLU A 91 42.79 46.39 -38.97
CA GLU A 91 42.32 46.54 -37.57
C GLU A 91 42.05 45.20 -36.84
N ALA A 92 43.04 44.78 -36.02
CA ALA A 92 42.92 44.06 -34.74
C ALA A 92 42.71 42.52 -34.66
N SER A 93 43.73 41.92 -34.02
CA SER A 93 43.71 40.97 -32.89
C SER A 93 43.70 39.44 -33.13
N ASP A 94 44.78 38.83 -32.63
CA ASP A 94 45.05 37.42 -32.32
C ASP A 94 43.84 36.45 -32.32
N ALA A 95 43.56 35.79 -33.46
CA ALA A 95 43.29 34.34 -33.54
C ALA A 95 42.84 33.92 -34.95
N THR A 96 43.30 32.74 -35.37
CA THR A 96 42.92 31.92 -36.54
C THR A 96 43.79 32.06 -37.80
N THR A 97 44.90 31.32 -37.82
CA THR A 97 45.61 30.97 -39.06
C THR A 97 45.65 29.45 -39.16
N TYR A 98 45.06 28.87 -40.20
CA TYR A 98 45.22 27.45 -40.53
C TYR A 98 46.63 27.22 -41.09
N SER A 99 47.35 26.20 -40.60
CA SER A 99 48.65 25.84 -41.17
C SER A 99 48.48 25.30 -42.60
N SER A 100 49.48 25.52 -43.46
CA SER A 100 49.50 25.02 -44.85
C SER A 100 49.29 23.49 -44.95
N GLU A 101 49.70 22.76 -43.91
CA GLU A 101 49.49 21.32 -43.78
C GLU A 101 48.01 20.97 -43.54
N LYS A 102 47.27 21.78 -42.77
CA LYS A 102 45.84 21.58 -42.52
C LYS A 102 45.01 21.86 -43.78
N ILE A 103 45.45 22.84 -44.58
CA ILE A 103 44.83 23.20 -45.86
C ILE A 103 45.03 22.06 -46.87
N ALA A 104 46.21 21.46 -46.93
CA ALA A 104 46.47 20.32 -47.82
C ALA A 104 45.67 19.05 -47.41
N GLU A 105 45.51 18.80 -46.11
CA GLU A 105 44.72 17.67 -45.59
C GLU A 105 43.22 17.79 -45.93
N LEU A 106 42.68 19.01 -45.94
CA LEU A 106 41.29 19.29 -46.31
C LEU A 106 41.04 19.15 -47.82
N ILE A 107 42.05 19.45 -48.65
CA ILE A 107 41.96 19.34 -50.11
C ILE A 107 41.94 17.87 -50.55
N ASP A 108 42.69 16.99 -49.89
CA ASP A 108 42.81 15.56 -50.26
C ASP A 108 41.55 14.75 -49.91
N GLN A 109 40.69 15.27 -49.03
CA GLN A 109 39.43 14.63 -48.61
C GLN A 109 38.26 14.87 -49.58
N VAL A 110 38.38 15.76 -50.57
CA VAL A 110 37.30 16.10 -51.50
C VAL A 110 37.46 15.32 -52.81
N GLN A 111 36.55 14.38 -53.10
CA GLN A 111 36.51 13.68 -54.38
C GLN A 111 35.80 14.55 -55.45
N PRO A 112 36.45 14.89 -56.58
CA PRO A 112 35.89 15.80 -57.59
C PRO A 112 34.55 15.34 -58.22
N SER A 113 34.26 14.03 -58.16
CA SER A 113 33.05 13.43 -58.73
C SER A 113 31.76 13.77 -57.98
N GLU A 114 31.84 14.20 -56.71
CA GLU A 114 30.65 14.54 -55.90
C GLU A 114 30.17 15.98 -56.11
N LEU A 115 30.88 16.77 -56.92
CA LEU A 115 30.62 18.19 -57.16
C LEU A 115 29.79 18.48 -58.42
N ILE A 116 29.31 17.44 -59.12
CA ILE A 116 28.62 17.57 -60.41
C ILE A 116 27.09 17.48 -60.20
N ASP A 117 26.32 18.33 -60.89
CA ASP A 117 24.85 18.27 -60.89
C ASP A 117 24.38 17.23 -61.93
N ASP A 118 23.57 16.25 -61.52
CA ASP A 118 23.12 15.15 -62.41
C ASP A 118 22.08 15.59 -63.46
N GLU A 119 21.63 16.85 -63.44
CA GLU A 119 20.64 17.40 -64.39
C GLU A 119 21.21 18.59 -65.18
N LEU A 120 22.05 18.35 -66.19
CA LEU A 120 22.37 19.36 -67.20
C LEU A 120 22.32 18.77 -68.62
N GLU A 121 21.58 19.45 -69.50
CA GLU A 121 21.48 19.14 -70.94
C GLU A 121 22.84 19.27 -71.65
N GLU A 122 23.00 18.43 -72.69
CA GLU A 122 24.20 18.29 -73.50
C GLU A 122 24.65 19.64 -74.10
N GLY A 123 25.77 20.18 -73.60
CA GLY A 123 26.43 21.38 -74.18
C GLY A 123 26.60 22.58 -73.25
N SER A 124 26.18 22.51 -71.98
CA SER A 124 26.44 23.58 -71.00
C SER A 124 27.76 23.35 -70.26
N VAL A 125 28.54 24.42 -70.03
CA VAL A 125 29.76 24.39 -69.21
C VAL A 125 29.35 24.13 -67.76
N ASN A 126 29.95 23.11 -67.13
CA ASN A 126 29.73 22.74 -65.72
C ASN A 126 29.95 23.94 -64.79
N THR A 127 28.89 24.67 -64.49
CA THR A 127 28.87 25.64 -63.39
C THR A 127 28.59 24.87 -62.11
N TYR A 128 29.65 24.65 -61.32
CA TYR A 128 29.49 24.23 -59.93
C TYR A 128 28.57 25.23 -59.24
N SER A 129 27.44 24.78 -58.69
CA SER A 129 26.56 25.68 -57.94
C SER A 129 27.34 26.19 -56.73
N ILE A 130 27.65 27.49 -56.74
CA ILE A 130 28.31 28.19 -55.63
C ILE A 130 27.56 27.92 -54.31
N ASP A 131 26.26 27.65 -54.38
CA ASP A 131 25.42 27.34 -53.23
C ASP A 131 25.74 25.95 -52.64
N LYS A 132 26.02 24.92 -53.47
CA LYS A 132 26.48 23.60 -53.01
C LYS A 132 27.88 23.67 -52.37
N ILE A 133 28.77 24.50 -52.91
CA ILE A 133 30.12 24.71 -52.35
C ILE A 133 30.06 25.47 -51.02
N LYS A 134 29.22 26.51 -50.90
CA LYS A 134 28.97 27.20 -49.63
C LYS A 134 28.39 26.27 -48.57
N GLU A 135 27.41 25.45 -48.95
CA GLU A 135 26.79 24.45 -48.07
C GLU A 135 27.83 23.42 -47.59
N LEU A 136 28.71 22.93 -48.45
CA LEU A 136 29.78 21.99 -48.08
C LEU A 136 30.85 22.62 -47.19
N VAL A 137 31.24 23.88 -47.42
CA VAL A 137 32.23 24.60 -46.60
C VAL A 137 31.67 24.94 -45.22
N GLU A 138 30.42 25.41 -45.13
CA GLU A 138 29.72 25.65 -43.87
C GLU A 138 29.53 24.34 -43.07
N ASN A 139 29.34 23.22 -43.77
CA ASN A 139 29.25 21.89 -43.15
C ASN A 139 30.61 21.32 -42.70
N SER A 140 31.71 21.62 -43.41
CA SER A 140 33.06 21.12 -43.12
C SER A 140 33.75 21.75 -41.89
N ALA A 141 33.29 22.91 -41.41
CA ALA A 141 33.72 23.50 -40.13
C ALA A 141 33.06 22.79 -38.92
N GLY A 142 33.15 21.45 -38.83
CA GLY A 142 32.57 20.68 -37.72
C GLY A 142 33.17 21.10 -36.37
N GLY A 143 32.42 21.85 -35.56
CA GLY A 143 32.81 22.26 -34.21
C GLY A 143 32.49 21.19 -33.15
N ASP A 144 32.51 21.59 -31.88
CA ASP A 144 32.19 20.75 -30.72
C ASP A 144 30.70 20.37 -30.62
N LEU A 145 30.27 19.70 -29.54
CA LEU A 145 28.87 19.30 -29.36
C LEU A 145 27.93 20.53 -29.44
N GLN A 146 28.36 21.71 -28.97
CA GLN A 146 27.67 22.99 -29.16
C GLN A 146 27.42 23.28 -30.66
N SER A 147 28.39 23.00 -31.54
CA SER A 147 28.20 23.13 -32.98
C SER A 147 27.27 22.08 -33.61
N VAL A 148 27.20 20.85 -33.06
CA VAL A 148 26.25 19.81 -33.49
C VAL A 148 24.82 20.14 -33.01
N THR A 149 24.72 20.84 -31.87
CA THR A 149 23.47 21.42 -31.38
C THR A 149 23.03 22.65 -32.18
N ASP A 150 23.95 23.38 -32.83
CA ASP A 150 23.69 24.53 -33.74
C ASP A 150 23.33 24.11 -35.18
N LYS A 151 23.97 23.05 -35.72
CA LYS A 151 23.69 22.54 -37.07
C LYS A 151 22.40 21.71 -37.16
N GLY A 152 21.94 21.13 -36.04
CA GLY A 152 20.80 20.22 -36.00
C GLY A 152 21.08 18.87 -36.68
N ASN A 153 20.50 17.79 -36.16
CA ASN A 153 20.66 16.45 -36.75
C ASN A 153 19.68 16.29 -37.92
N THR A 154 20.21 16.10 -39.11
CA THR A 154 19.44 15.82 -40.33
C THR A 154 19.18 14.32 -40.53
N THR A 155 19.47 13.50 -39.53
CA THR A 155 19.19 12.07 -39.51
C THR A 155 17.97 11.76 -38.63
N ASP A 156 17.39 10.58 -38.79
CA ASP A 156 16.47 9.91 -37.86
C ASP A 156 17.15 9.46 -36.54
N LYS A 157 18.37 9.93 -36.26
CA LYS A 157 19.14 9.70 -35.02
C LYS A 157 18.86 10.82 -33.98
N GLU A 158 19.42 10.76 -32.78
CA GLU A 158 19.16 11.73 -31.67
C GLU A 158 19.98 13.06 -31.79
N ILE A 159 19.42 14.21 -31.35
CA ILE A 159 20.02 15.58 -31.37
C ILE A 159 20.51 16.01 -29.98
N ASN A 160 21.71 16.61 -29.92
CA ASN A 160 22.28 17.28 -28.76
C ASN A 160 21.90 18.78 -28.69
N VAL A 161 21.90 19.40 -27.49
CA VAL A 161 20.99 20.51 -27.07
C VAL A 161 21.64 21.90 -26.73
N GLN A 162 21.08 23.05 -27.16
CA GLN A 162 21.43 24.39 -26.61
C GLN A 162 20.49 24.87 -25.49
N GLY A 163 21.09 25.20 -24.34
CA GLY A 163 20.42 25.67 -23.12
C GLY A 163 20.28 24.61 -22.02
N ALA A 164 20.41 23.34 -22.39
CA ALA A 164 20.69 22.28 -21.45
C ALA A 164 22.21 22.18 -21.27
N THR A 165 22.71 22.44 -20.07
CA THR A 165 24.01 21.86 -19.70
C THR A 165 23.81 20.35 -19.72
N LEU A 166 24.50 19.66 -20.61
CA LEU A 166 24.48 18.21 -20.74
C LEU A 166 25.76 17.68 -20.10
N GLY A 167 25.63 16.74 -19.19
CA GLY A 167 26.77 16.01 -18.65
C GLY A 167 26.65 15.72 -17.17
N ALA A 168 27.43 14.72 -16.76
CA ALA A 168 27.75 14.49 -15.36
C ALA A 168 28.94 15.38 -14.98
N ASP A 169 28.88 16.05 -13.83
CA ASP A 169 30.07 16.65 -13.24
C ASP A 169 30.96 15.60 -12.54
N ASN A 170 32.10 16.03 -11.98
CA ASN A 170 33.03 15.14 -11.25
C ASN A 170 32.43 14.52 -9.98
N SER A 171 31.27 15.01 -9.52
CA SER A 171 30.52 14.49 -8.37
C SER A 171 29.41 13.51 -8.79
N GLY A 172 29.32 13.20 -10.09
CA GLY A 172 28.33 12.29 -10.66
C GLY A 172 26.94 12.94 -10.87
N ASN A 173 26.85 14.27 -10.86
CA ASN A 173 25.58 14.97 -11.01
C ASN A 173 25.21 15.14 -12.49
N LEU A 174 24.13 14.50 -12.93
CA LEU A 174 23.58 14.62 -14.28
C LEU A 174 22.63 15.80 -14.39
N LYS A 175 22.87 16.68 -15.37
CA LYS A 175 21.98 17.79 -15.73
C LYS A 175 21.49 17.65 -17.17
N LEU A 176 20.20 17.90 -17.40
CA LEU A 176 19.56 17.97 -18.71
C LEU A 176 18.36 18.93 -18.65
N GLY A 177 18.45 20.08 -19.30
CA GLY A 177 17.36 21.07 -19.39
C GLY A 177 17.73 22.45 -18.86
N LYS A 178 16.99 23.46 -19.34
CA LYS A 178 17.20 24.87 -18.97
C LYS A 178 17.05 25.05 -17.46
N SER A 179 18.02 25.70 -16.81
CA SER A 179 18.02 25.97 -15.37
C SER A 179 17.88 24.73 -14.47
N ALA A 180 18.04 23.52 -15.01
CA ALA A 180 18.15 22.32 -14.18
C ALA A 180 19.38 22.45 -13.27
N LEU A 181 19.29 22.07 -12.00
CA LEU A 181 20.40 22.16 -11.03
C LEU A 181 21.11 23.54 -11.09
N GLY A 182 20.35 24.61 -10.83
CA GLY A 182 20.71 25.99 -11.16
C GLY A 182 21.79 26.64 -10.29
N LYS A 183 22.07 26.11 -9.09
CA LYS A 183 23.10 26.61 -8.19
C LYS A 183 24.19 25.56 -7.96
N LEU A 184 25.24 25.62 -8.77
CA LEU A 184 26.38 24.68 -8.73
C LEU A 184 27.32 24.86 -7.52
N ALA A 185 27.16 25.94 -6.75
CA ALA A 185 28.06 26.25 -5.64
C ALA A 185 27.74 25.36 -4.43
N GLU A 186 28.58 24.33 -4.21
CA GLU A 186 28.61 23.42 -3.05
C GLU A 186 27.62 22.24 -3.01
N ILE A 187 27.19 21.74 -4.16
CA ILE A 187 26.16 20.72 -4.21
C ILE A 187 26.72 19.30 -4.29
N GLY A 188 26.29 18.52 -3.30
CA GLY A 188 25.88 17.13 -3.36
C GLY A 188 26.36 16.15 -4.44
N ASN A 189 26.38 14.86 -4.10
CA ASN A 189 26.85 13.81 -5.01
C ASN A 189 25.68 13.04 -5.65
N ASN A 190 25.86 12.57 -6.88
CA ASN A 190 24.94 11.67 -7.58
C ASN A 190 23.50 12.21 -7.72
N LEU A 191 23.37 13.49 -8.11
CA LEU A 191 22.09 14.11 -8.43
C LEU A 191 21.73 13.86 -9.89
N THR A 192 20.45 13.76 -10.23
CA THR A 192 19.97 13.67 -11.61
C THR A 192 18.85 14.68 -11.77
N ALA A 193 19.09 15.75 -12.52
CA ALA A 193 18.12 16.80 -12.80
C ALA A 193 17.82 16.84 -14.30
N ILE A 194 16.65 16.33 -14.68
CA ILE A 194 16.18 16.28 -16.06
C ILE A 194 14.88 17.08 -16.18
N GLY A 195 14.80 18.01 -17.13
CA GLY A 195 13.66 18.90 -17.34
C GLY A 195 13.93 20.33 -16.90
N GLU A 196 13.24 21.28 -17.54
CA GLU A 196 13.40 22.70 -17.24
C GLU A 196 13.08 22.99 -15.76
N ASN A 197 13.97 23.74 -15.08
CA ASN A 197 13.89 24.09 -13.66
C ASN A 197 13.82 22.90 -12.68
N SER A 198 14.19 21.68 -13.10
CA SER A 198 14.32 20.55 -12.18
C SER A 198 15.47 20.83 -11.18
N LEU A 199 15.20 20.73 -9.88
CA LEU A 199 16.15 21.11 -8.81
C LEU A 199 16.77 22.51 -8.96
N ALA A 200 16.02 23.48 -9.51
CA ALA A 200 16.54 24.81 -9.83
C ALA A 200 17.20 25.55 -8.64
N LEU A 201 16.65 25.41 -7.43
CA LEU A 201 17.15 26.07 -6.22
C LEU A 201 18.01 25.19 -5.32
N TYR A 202 18.36 23.98 -5.76
CA TYR A 202 19.17 23.05 -4.97
C TYR A 202 20.57 23.61 -4.74
N ASP A 203 20.90 23.85 -3.48
CA ASP A 203 22.21 24.35 -3.02
C ASP A 203 22.81 23.50 -1.88
N GLY A 204 22.13 22.40 -1.50
CA GLY A 204 22.56 21.53 -0.40
C GLY A 204 22.66 22.23 0.96
N SER A 205 22.09 23.42 1.13
CA SER A 205 22.16 24.19 2.37
C SER A 205 21.27 23.66 3.50
N GLN A 206 20.30 22.79 3.19
CA GLN A 206 19.33 22.25 4.15
C GLN A 206 19.41 20.72 4.28
N GLY A 207 19.07 20.19 5.45
CA GLY A 207 19.05 18.74 5.72
C GLY A 207 20.43 18.12 5.98
N THR A 208 20.42 16.88 6.50
CA THR A 208 21.64 16.15 6.87
C THR A 208 22.37 15.56 5.66
N TYR A 209 21.61 15.15 4.65
CA TYR A 209 22.12 14.51 3.45
C TYR A 209 22.04 15.47 2.27
N LYS A 210 22.92 15.27 1.30
CA LYS A 210 23.03 16.13 0.11
C LYS A 210 23.25 15.30 -1.14
N GLU A 211 22.66 14.12 -1.26
CA GLU A 211 23.07 13.18 -2.32
C GLU A 211 21.93 12.28 -2.79
N ARG A 212 22.12 11.66 -3.96
CA ARG A 212 21.24 10.61 -4.51
C ARG A 212 19.79 11.07 -4.65
N ILE A 213 19.60 12.13 -5.42
CA ILE A 213 18.28 12.64 -5.79
C ILE A 213 18.10 12.49 -7.29
N VAL A 214 17.01 11.86 -7.70
CA VAL A 214 16.56 11.83 -9.10
C VAL A 214 15.36 12.75 -9.21
N ALA A 215 15.44 13.74 -10.08
CA ALA A 215 14.41 14.74 -10.33
C ALA A 215 14.19 14.88 -11.84
N ILE A 216 13.08 14.35 -12.35
CA ILE A 216 12.77 14.27 -13.78
C ILE A 216 11.41 14.90 -14.06
N GLY A 217 11.38 16.01 -14.79
CA GLY A 217 10.17 16.73 -15.17
C GLY A 217 10.34 18.25 -15.04
N ASN A 218 9.50 19.00 -15.75
CA ASN A 218 9.49 20.45 -15.63
C ASN A 218 9.16 20.85 -14.18
N THR A 219 10.04 21.61 -13.53
CA THR A 219 9.96 22.07 -12.12
C THR A 219 9.89 20.95 -11.06
N ALA A 220 10.31 19.73 -11.38
CA ALA A 220 10.42 18.65 -10.40
C ALA A 220 11.39 19.05 -9.28
N GLY A 221 10.92 19.06 -8.03
CA GLY A 221 11.74 19.45 -6.86
C GLY A 221 12.34 20.86 -6.94
N ALA A 222 11.73 21.80 -7.68
CA ALA A 222 12.33 23.09 -8.01
C ALA A 222 12.84 23.90 -6.80
N ASN A 223 12.11 23.86 -5.67
CA ASN A 223 12.45 24.62 -4.46
C ASN A 223 13.31 23.86 -3.44
N LEU A 224 13.73 22.63 -3.76
CA LEU A 224 14.52 21.81 -2.84
C LEU A 224 15.84 22.53 -2.56
N LYS A 225 16.18 22.73 -1.28
CA LYS A 225 17.44 23.36 -0.85
C LYS A 225 18.42 22.36 -0.25
N GLY A 226 18.00 21.11 -0.07
CA GLY A 226 18.87 20.02 0.36
C GLY A 226 18.07 18.81 0.81
N GLY A 227 18.72 17.83 1.43
CA GLY A 227 18.19 16.49 1.60
C GLY A 227 18.79 15.49 0.61
N GLY A 228 18.35 14.23 0.69
CA GLY A 228 18.89 13.15 -0.13
C GLY A 228 18.00 11.92 -0.23
N TYR A 229 18.42 10.96 -1.05
CA TYR A 229 17.75 9.67 -1.25
C TYR A 229 16.32 9.80 -1.79
N ALA A 230 16.08 10.69 -2.76
CA ALA A 230 14.73 10.96 -3.27
C ALA A 230 14.58 10.63 -4.75
N VAL A 231 13.40 10.14 -5.14
CA VAL A 231 12.99 9.97 -6.54
C VAL A 231 11.78 10.86 -6.79
N ILE A 232 11.93 11.90 -7.59
CA ILE A 232 10.93 12.92 -7.89
C ILE A 232 10.71 12.92 -9.41
N ILE A 233 9.58 12.44 -9.90
CA ILE A 233 9.33 12.30 -11.33
C ILE A 233 7.96 12.87 -11.69
N GLY A 234 7.90 13.79 -12.65
CA GLY A 234 6.67 14.41 -13.14
C GLY A 234 6.70 15.94 -13.07
N THR A 235 5.89 16.57 -13.90
CA THR A 235 5.76 18.04 -13.93
C THR A 235 5.26 18.56 -12.58
N GLN A 236 5.99 19.49 -11.96
CA GLN A 236 5.68 20.07 -10.64
C GLN A 236 5.59 19.05 -9.49
N ALA A 237 6.13 17.84 -9.66
CA ALA A 237 6.24 16.87 -8.57
C ALA A 237 7.14 17.43 -7.46
N ALA A 238 6.65 17.45 -6.21
CA ALA A 238 7.35 17.99 -5.05
C ALA A 238 7.91 19.42 -5.25
N ALA A 239 7.29 20.24 -6.12
CA ALA A 239 7.86 21.53 -6.55
C ALA A 239 8.18 22.49 -5.39
N SER A 240 7.40 22.44 -4.30
CA SER A 240 7.58 23.29 -3.12
C SER A 240 8.42 22.68 -2.00
N PHE A 241 8.89 21.43 -2.11
CA PHE A 241 9.71 20.81 -1.07
C PHE A 241 10.95 21.67 -0.84
N THR A 242 11.31 21.92 0.42
CA THR A 242 12.56 22.58 0.78
C THR A 242 13.61 21.58 1.28
N THR A 243 13.17 20.46 1.86
CA THR A 243 13.97 19.31 2.28
C THR A 243 13.29 18.00 1.90
N THR A 244 14.08 16.93 1.75
CA THR A 244 13.62 15.56 1.46
C THR A 244 14.50 14.51 2.12
N PHE A 245 13.95 13.33 2.44
CA PHE A 245 14.72 12.21 2.97
C PHE A 245 14.05 10.86 2.67
N VAL A 246 14.64 10.04 1.81
CA VAL A 246 14.08 8.70 1.48
C VAL A 246 12.64 8.79 0.95
N ASP A 247 12.40 9.67 -0.02
CA ASP A 247 11.08 9.92 -0.58
C ASP A 247 10.96 9.42 -2.04
N VAL A 248 9.80 8.88 -2.40
CA VAL A 248 9.42 8.57 -3.78
C VAL A 248 8.19 9.40 -4.12
N VAL A 249 8.31 10.37 -5.02
CA VAL A 249 7.23 11.26 -5.47
C VAL A 249 7.12 11.18 -6.99
N ILE A 250 6.10 10.50 -7.52
CA ILE A 250 5.95 10.25 -8.96
C ILE A 250 4.55 10.66 -9.43
N GLY A 251 4.48 11.59 -10.38
CA GLY A 251 3.25 12.04 -11.04
C GLY A 251 3.16 13.57 -11.13
N SER A 252 2.43 14.07 -12.12
CA SER A 252 2.23 15.52 -12.28
C SER A 252 1.48 16.09 -11.08
N ASP A 253 1.97 17.20 -10.53
CA ASP A 253 1.46 17.88 -9.33
C ASP A 253 1.40 17.01 -8.05
N ALA A 254 2.10 15.87 -8.02
CA ALA A 254 2.22 15.03 -6.81
C ALA A 254 2.94 15.82 -5.71
N ALA A 255 2.33 15.91 -4.52
CA ALA A 255 2.86 16.65 -3.37
C ALA A 255 3.27 18.11 -3.66
N LYS A 256 2.69 18.72 -4.69
CA LYS A 256 3.14 20.02 -5.24
C LYS A 256 3.35 21.12 -4.19
N ARG A 257 2.43 21.24 -3.23
CA ARG A 257 2.43 22.35 -2.25
C ARG A 257 3.10 21.99 -0.91
N ALA A 258 3.53 20.76 -0.72
CA ALA A 258 4.22 20.38 0.51
C ALA A 258 5.57 21.10 0.56
N THR A 259 5.87 21.73 1.68
CA THR A 259 7.11 22.48 1.89
C THR A 259 8.15 21.67 2.65
N THR A 260 7.69 20.69 3.42
CA THR A 260 8.52 19.85 4.29
C THR A 260 8.19 18.39 4.08
N SER A 261 9.22 17.57 3.91
CA SER A 261 9.14 16.13 4.07
C SER A 261 9.96 15.72 5.29
N ASN A 262 9.35 15.02 6.23
CA ASN A 262 10.04 14.34 7.33
C ASN A 262 10.61 12.98 6.90
N GLY A 263 10.35 12.58 5.66
CA GLY A 263 10.91 11.42 5.01
C GLY A 263 10.03 10.17 4.98
N TYR A 264 10.56 9.15 4.32
CA TYR A 264 9.95 7.82 4.14
C TYR A 264 8.59 7.83 3.44
N ASN A 265 8.35 8.80 2.54
CA ASN A 265 7.08 8.91 1.82
C ASN A 265 7.12 8.19 0.47
N VAL A 266 6.03 7.51 0.10
CA VAL A 266 5.77 6.95 -1.24
C VAL A 266 4.50 7.60 -1.78
N VAL A 267 4.63 8.50 -2.74
CA VAL A 267 3.55 9.35 -3.27
C VAL A 267 3.50 9.21 -4.79
N VAL A 268 2.54 8.44 -5.31
CA VAL A 268 2.50 8.05 -6.72
C VAL A 268 1.12 8.32 -7.34
N GLY A 269 1.05 9.22 -8.32
CA GLY A 269 -0.15 9.53 -9.10
C GLY A 269 -0.26 11.00 -9.46
N HIS A 270 -1.17 11.34 -10.37
CA HIS A 270 -1.47 12.74 -10.69
C HIS A 270 -2.22 13.44 -9.54
N GLY A 271 -1.72 14.59 -9.07
CA GLY A 271 -2.40 15.45 -8.09
C GLY A 271 -2.64 14.82 -6.71
N VAL A 272 -1.85 13.80 -6.35
CA VAL A 272 -1.86 13.18 -5.02
C VAL A 272 -1.30 14.14 -3.97
N ALA A 273 -1.90 14.18 -2.78
CA ALA A 273 -1.44 15.02 -1.66
C ALA A 273 -1.13 16.49 -2.07
N GLN A 274 -1.79 17.00 -3.11
CA GLN A 274 -1.39 18.25 -3.77
C GLN A 274 -1.41 19.46 -2.83
N LYS A 275 -2.28 19.44 -1.82
CA LYS A 275 -2.43 20.51 -0.82
C LYS A 275 -1.71 20.25 0.50
N ALA A 276 -0.97 19.14 0.61
CA ALA A 276 -0.20 18.86 1.81
C ALA A 276 0.78 20.01 2.07
N SER A 277 0.99 20.35 3.34
CA SER A 277 2.07 21.26 3.76
C SER A 277 3.28 20.45 4.24
N ILE A 278 3.02 19.33 4.93
CA ILE A 278 4.03 18.40 5.45
C ILE A 278 3.66 16.98 5.03
N LEU A 279 4.65 16.13 4.75
CA LEU A 279 4.49 14.69 4.56
C LEU A 279 5.46 13.95 5.50
N SER A 280 4.98 12.88 6.13
CA SER A 280 5.77 12.02 7.03
C SER A 280 5.25 10.60 6.96
N ASP A 281 6.08 9.65 6.54
CA ASP A 281 5.76 8.22 6.53
C ASP A 281 4.47 7.87 5.75
N GLU A 282 4.14 8.67 4.73
CA GLU A 282 2.91 8.51 3.94
C GLU A 282 3.12 7.52 2.79
N THR A 283 2.18 6.61 2.56
CA THR A 283 2.10 5.79 1.33
C THR A 283 0.81 6.12 0.58
N ILE A 284 0.88 6.93 -0.48
CA ILE A 284 -0.27 7.46 -1.21
C ILE A 284 -0.14 7.12 -2.69
N ILE A 285 -0.92 6.18 -3.18
CA ILE A 285 -0.89 5.70 -4.56
C ILE A 285 -2.28 5.84 -5.20
N GLY A 286 -2.35 6.49 -6.36
CA GLY A 286 -3.56 6.63 -7.18
C GLY A 286 -3.93 8.07 -7.48
N SER A 287 -4.53 8.34 -8.65
CA SER A 287 -4.83 9.71 -9.08
C SER A 287 -5.66 10.47 -8.04
N THR A 288 -5.20 11.66 -7.65
CA THR A 288 -5.90 12.60 -6.77
C THR A 288 -6.31 12.01 -5.42
N ALA A 289 -5.62 10.97 -4.94
CA ALA A 289 -5.77 10.48 -3.57
C ALA A 289 -5.27 11.53 -2.57
N MET A 290 -5.94 11.65 -1.42
CA MET A 290 -5.60 12.62 -0.36
C MET A 290 -5.40 14.07 -0.87
N ASN A 291 -6.07 14.49 -1.94
CA ASN A 291 -5.79 15.78 -2.58
C ASN A 291 -6.00 16.99 -1.64
N LYS A 292 -6.96 16.92 -0.71
CA LYS A 292 -7.21 17.96 0.29
C LYS A 292 -6.39 17.83 1.58
N TYR A 293 -5.61 16.77 1.74
CA TYR A 293 -4.79 16.53 2.92
C TYR A 293 -3.84 17.70 3.15
N LEU A 294 -3.72 18.15 4.40
CA LEU A 294 -2.84 19.26 4.79
C LEU A 294 -1.57 18.77 5.48
N GLY A 295 -1.58 17.57 6.06
CA GLY A 295 -0.41 16.97 6.70
C GLY A 295 0.15 17.73 7.90
N THR A 296 -0.59 18.68 8.45
CA THR A 296 -0.22 19.40 9.68
C THR A 296 -1.04 18.89 10.85
N PRO A 297 -0.53 19.02 12.09
CA PRO A 297 -1.34 18.74 13.27
C PRO A 297 -2.63 19.56 13.32
N TYR A 298 -3.70 18.96 13.82
CA TYR A 298 -4.97 19.66 14.00
C TYR A 298 -5.00 20.41 15.34
N LYS A 299 -5.23 21.73 15.31
CA LYS A 299 -5.46 22.56 16.51
C LYS A 299 -6.95 22.64 16.84
N THR A 300 -7.38 22.01 17.93
CA THR A 300 -8.74 22.15 18.46
C THR A 300 -8.86 23.42 19.31
N THR A 301 -9.10 24.58 18.70
CA THR A 301 -9.34 25.81 19.50
C THR A 301 -10.72 25.84 20.17
N ASN A 302 -11.61 24.86 19.95
CA ASN A 302 -13.00 24.88 20.46
C ASN A 302 -13.53 23.48 20.89
N ASP A 303 -12.68 22.52 21.27
CA ASP A 303 -13.14 21.20 21.71
C ASP A 303 -13.14 21.08 23.25
N PRO A 304 -14.31 20.94 23.91
CA PRO A 304 -14.41 20.76 25.36
C PRO A 304 -13.90 19.39 25.86
N THR A 305 -13.46 18.48 24.98
CA THR A 305 -13.04 17.10 25.35
C THR A 305 -11.55 16.91 25.62
N GLY A 306 -10.71 17.95 25.41
CA GLY A 306 -9.29 17.89 25.80
C GLY A 306 -8.43 16.91 25.00
N LEU A 307 -8.76 16.65 23.73
CA LEU A 307 -7.93 15.83 22.85
C LEU A 307 -6.55 16.49 22.63
N THR A 308 -5.49 15.71 22.82
CA THR A 308 -4.10 16.08 22.50
C THR A 308 -3.96 16.46 21.02
N GLU A 309 -3.01 17.34 20.67
CA GLU A 309 -2.72 17.70 19.27
C GLU A 309 -2.65 16.43 18.40
N LEU A 310 -3.54 16.33 17.40
CA LEU A 310 -3.52 15.19 16.47
C LEU A 310 -2.26 15.31 15.62
N THR A 311 -1.32 14.39 15.76
CA THR A 311 -0.13 14.33 14.90
C THR A 311 -0.50 13.88 13.49
N SER A 312 0.23 14.34 12.47
CA SER A 312 0.10 13.87 11.08
C SER A 312 1.11 12.77 10.75
N GLY A 313 0.83 11.97 9.72
CA GLY A 313 1.77 10.97 9.17
C GLY A 313 1.22 9.54 9.08
N GLY A 314 1.94 8.65 8.40
CA GLY A 314 1.69 7.20 8.48
C GLY A 314 0.44 6.69 7.77
N ASN A 315 -0.22 7.45 6.88
CA ASN A 315 -1.39 6.95 6.18
C ASN A 315 -1.00 6.08 4.98
N VAL A 316 -1.79 5.06 4.70
CA VAL A 316 -1.64 4.16 3.55
C VAL A 316 -2.89 4.24 2.69
N THR A 317 -2.75 4.79 1.49
CA THR A 317 -3.84 5.04 0.55
C THR A 317 -3.53 4.43 -0.80
N LEU A 318 -4.41 3.58 -1.32
CA LEU A 318 -4.29 2.96 -2.65
C LEU A 318 -5.61 3.05 -3.41
N GLY A 319 -5.70 3.94 -4.39
CA GLY A 319 -6.86 4.06 -5.28
C GLY A 319 -7.16 5.51 -5.67
N LYS A 320 -7.74 5.70 -6.86
CA LYS A 320 -8.16 7.02 -7.32
C LYS A 320 -9.19 7.61 -6.35
N TRP A 321 -8.94 8.85 -5.93
CA TRP A 321 -9.76 9.60 -4.96
C TRP A 321 -9.94 8.97 -3.58
N SER A 322 -9.09 8.02 -3.18
CA SER A 322 -9.15 7.51 -1.81
C SER A 322 -8.71 8.59 -0.81
N LEU A 323 -9.43 8.68 0.31
CA LEU A 323 -9.30 9.74 1.35
C LEU A 323 -9.27 11.18 0.80
N TYR A 324 -9.94 11.41 -0.34
CA TYR A 324 -9.88 12.68 -1.08
C TYR A 324 -10.16 13.91 -0.21
N SER A 325 -11.13 13.82 0.71
CA SER A 325 -11.61 14.95 1.50
C SER A 325 -10.98 15.10 2.89
N MET A 326 -10.13 14.17 3.31
CA MET A 326 -9.49 14.21 4.64
C MET A 326 -8.52 15.40 4.70
N LEU A 327 -8.60 16.21 5.77
CA LEU A 327 -7.72 17.36 5.97
C LEU A 327 -6.56 17.03 6.91
N TYR A 328 -6.89 16.38 8.02
CA TYR A 328 -5.99 15.98 9.10
C TYR A 328 -6.17 14.49 9.40
N GLY A 329 -5.12 13.81 9.83
CA GLY A 329 -5.21 12.39 10.18
C GLY A 329 -3.87 11.68 10.05
N ARG A 330 -3.76 10.58 10.78
CA ARG A 330 -2.61 9.68 10.78
C ARG A 330 -3.02 8.22 10.82
N GLU A 331 -2.11 7.37 10.37
CA GLU A 331 -2.22 5.92 10.54
C GLU A 331 -3.56 5.34 10.00
N ASN A 332 -4.12 5.98 8.97
CA ASN A 332 -5.31 5.48 8.30
C ASN A 332 -4.92 4.63 7.08
N ILE A 333 -5.62 3.53 6.88
CA ILE A 333 -5.50 2.67 5.69
C ILE A 333 -6.76 2.87 4.84
N ALA A 334 -6.61 3.18 3.56
CA ALA A 334 -7.71 3.27 2.61
C ALA A 334 -7.34 2.69 1.25
N ILE A 335 -7.95 1.55 0.90
CA ILE A 335 -7.65 0.79 -0.30
C ILE A 335 -8.93 0.61 -1.11
N GLY A 336 -8.94 1.13 -2.33
CA GLY A 336 -10.05 1.06 -3.28
C GLY A 336 -10.39 2.41 -3.95
N TYR A 337 -11.05 2.34 -5.11
CA TYR A 337 -11.56 3.53 -5.80
C TYR A 337 -12.56 4.28 -4.90
N LYS A 338 -12.31 5.56 -4.63
CA LYS A 338 -13.12 6.39 -3.71
C LYS A 338 -13.28 5.80 -2.29
N SER A 339 -12.34 4.98 -1.82
CA SER A 339 -12.35 4.49 -0.43
C SER A 339 -12.11 5.65 0.54
N GLY A 340 -13.07 5.96 1.41
CA GLY A 340 -13.00 7.09 2.34
C GLY A 340 -13.17 8.47 1.68
N TYR A 341 -13.85 8.56 0.55
CA TYR A 341 -13.92 9.79 -0.28
C TYR A 341 -14.40 11.05 0.46
N TYR A 342 -15.45 10.93 1.28
CA TYR A 342 -16.01 12.01 2.10
C TYR A 342 -15.72 11.83 3.60
N PHE A 343 -14.62 11.15 3.93
CA PHE A 343 -14.09 11.15 5.29
C PHE A 343 -13.46 12.53 5.56
N LEU A 344 -14.09 13.33 6.44
CA LEU A 344 -13.83 14.78 6.59
C LEU A 344 -13.05 15.10 7.86
N ASN A 345 -12.47 16.31 7.87
CA ASN A 345 -11.84 16.97 9.01
C ASN A 345 -10.64 16.20 9.57
N HIS A 346 -10.90 15.22 10.43
CA HIS A 346 -9.88 14.47 11.15
C HIS A 346 -10.29 13.00 11.32
N GLY A 347 -9.30 12.12 11.37
CA GLY A 347 -9.48 10.74 11.80
C GLY A 347 -8.16 10.00 11.91
N GLU A 348 -8.08 9.05 12.83
CA GLU A 348 -6.88 8.27 13.13
C GLU A 348 -7.19 6.77 13.22
N TYR A 349 -6.23 5.93 12.85
CA TYR A 349 -6.31 4.48 13.05
C TYR A 349 -7.51 3.81 12.36
N ASN A 350 -8.00 4.36 11.24
CA ASN A 350 -9.11 3.79 10.49
C ASN A 350 -8.62 2.87 9.38
N THR A 351 -9.36 1.81 9.06
CA THR A 351 -9.13 0.93 7.91
C THR A 351 -10.36 0.90 7.01
N PHE A 352 -10.19 1.32 5.76
CA PHE A 352 -11.20 1.28 4.71
C PHE A 352 -10.74 0.36 3.57
N LEU A 353 -11.40 -0.78 3.39
CA LEU A 353 -11.07 -1.73 2.33
C LEU A 353 -12.28 -1.97 1.43
N GLY A 354 -12.30 -1.37 0.24
CA GLY A 354 -13.42 -1.46 -0.69
C GLY A 354 -13.61 -0.19 -1.52
N ALA A 355 -14.42 -0.28 -2.58
CA ALA A 355 -14.74 0.87 -3.41
C ALA A 355 -15.89 1.70 -2.82
N GLY A 356 -15.85 3.02 -2.97
CA GLY A 356 -16.98 3.89 -2.64
C GLY A 356 -17.34 4.02 -1.16
N ILE A 357 -16.46 3.59 -0.26
CA ILE A 357 -16.69 3.77 1.18
C ILE A 357 -16.77 5.27 1.50
N THR A 358 -17.77 5.66 2.29
CA THR A 358 -18.19 7.05 2.61
C THR A 358 -18.73 7.90 1.46
N THR A 359 -18.86 7.43 0.21
CA THR A 359 -19.27 8.32 -0.91
C THR A 359 -20.70 8.85 -0.84
N GLU A 360 -21.61 8.14 -0.17
CA GLU A 360 -23.02 8.56 -0.04
C GLU A 360 -23.26 9.37 1.24
N TYR A 361 -22.24 9.53 2.08
CA TYR A 361 -22.37 10.11 3.40
C TYR A 361 -21.60 11.42 3.45
N ARG A 362 -22.26 12.50 3.87
CA ARG A 362 -21.60 13.77 4.14
C ARG A 362 -21.17 13.79 5.60
N GLN A 363 -19.99 14.36 5.87
CA GLN A 363 -19.49 14.60 7.23
C GLN A 363 -19.22 13.33 8.05
N VAL A 364 -18.61 12.31 7.44
CA VAL A 364 -18.12 11.14 8.18
C VAL A 364 -16.77 11.46 8.81
N PHE A 365 -16.62 11.23 10.11
CA PHE A 365 -15.38 11.34 10.87
C PHE A 365 -15.35 10.27 11.97
N GLY A 366 -14.17 10.00 12.51
CA GLY A 366 -14.00 9.07 13.64
C GLY A 366 -12.62 8.43 13.70
N ASN A 367 -12.38 7.64 14.74
CA ASN A 367 -11.10 7.00 14.99
C ASN A 367 -11.24 5.51 15.27
N ALA A 368 -10.19 4.74 15.02
CA ALA A 368 -10.08 3.33 15.41
C ALA A 368 -11.21 2.43 14.85
N SER A 369 -11.49 2.56 13.55
CA SER A 369 -12.62 1.87 12.91
C SER A 369 -12.21 1.06 11.70
N VAL A 370 -12.96 0.00 11.43
CA VAL A 370 -12.72 -0.91 10.31
C VAL A 370 -13.99 -1.01 9.46
N VAL A 371 -13.89 -0.63 8.18
CA VAL A 371 -14.99 -0.73 7.21
C VAL A 371 -14.50 -1.50 5.99
N ILE A 372 -15.16 -2.62 5.71
CA ILE A 372 -14.80 -3.54 4.63
C ILE A 372 -16.00 -3.78 3.71
N GLY A 373 -15.76 -3.66 2.41
CA GLY A 373 -16.69 -3.94 1.33
C GLY A 373 -17.11 -2.71 0.52
N ALA A 374 -17.53 -2.95 -0.72
CA ALA A 374 -17.88 -1.87 -1.65
C ALA A 374 -19.18 -1.18 -1.24
N TYR A 375 -19.18 0.15 -1.18
CA TYR A 375 -20.32 0.99 -0.80
C TYR A 375 -20.99 0.52 0.51
N ALA A 376 -20.18 0.06 1.46
CA ALA A 376 -20.66 -0.41 2.76
C ALA A 376 -21.57 0.66 3.39
N PRO A 377 -22.83 0.31 3.76
CA PRO A 377 -23.75 1.25 4.35
C PRO A 377 -23.24 1.71 5.72
N ILE A 378 -23.17 3.01 5.91
CA ILE A 378 -22.88 3.67 7.18
C ILE A 378 -24.20 4.29 7.66
N PRO A 379 -24.53 4.28 8.96
CA PRO A 379 -25.69 5.02 9.45
C PRO A 379 -25.54 6.54 9.18
N GLU A 380 -26.64 7.28 9.04
CA GLU A 380 -26.59 8.74 8.85
C GLU A 380 -26.15 9.49 10.12
N ASN A 381 -25.51 10.66 9.98
CA ASN A 381 -25.01 11.51 11.09
C ASN A 381 -24.15 10.75 12.11
N PHE A 382 -23.34 9.85 11.61
CA PHE A 382 -22.75 8.80 12.42
C PHE A 382 -21.28 9.04 12.69
N ASN A 383 -20.92 9.08 13.97
CA ASN A 383 -19.54 9.04 14.40
C ASN A 383 -19.00 7.62 14.16
N LEU A 384 -18.06 7.50 13.22
CA LEU A 384 -17.52 6.21 12.84
C LEU A 384 -16.67 5.60 13.96
N SER A 385 -16.32 6.32 15.02
CA SER A 385 -15.31 5.89 15.99
C SER A 385 -15.60 4.55 16.66
N ASN A 386 -14.58 3.69 16.72
CA ASN A 386 -14.58 2.35 17.31
C ASN A 386 -15.53 1.36 16.61
N LYS A 387 -15.83 1.54 15.32
CA LYS A 387 -16.85 0.71 14.65
C LYS A 387 -16.24 -0.34 13.74
N LEU A 388 -16.86 -1.51 13.71
CA LEU A 388 -16.64 -2.54 12.70
C LEU A 388 -17.84 -2.57 11.76
N ILE A 389 -17.61 -2.48 10.45
CA ILE A 389 -18.63 -2.57 9.41
C ILE A 389 -18.11 -3.52 8.33
N VAL A 390 -18.81 -4.61 8.07
CA VAL A 390 -18.50 -5.51 6.93
C VAL A 390 -19.76 -5.72 6.12
N HIS A 391 -19.78 -5.17 4.91
CA HIS A 391 -20.89 -5.27 3.98
C HIS A 391 -20.48 -4.77 2.59
N ALA A 392 -21.05 -5.34 1.54
CA ALA A 392 -20.89 -4.82 0.18
C ALA A 392 -22.25 -4.73 -0.51
N ARG A 393 -22.48 -3.64 -1.24
CA ARG A 393 -23.67 -3.44 -2.06
C ARG A 393 -23.35 -2.58 -3.29
N ARG A 394 -24.30 -2.47 -4.21
CA ARG A 394 -24.24 -1.46 -5.26
C ARG A 394 -24.78 -0.12 -4.74
N PRO A 395 -24.34 1.02 -5.28
CA PRO A 395 -24.89 2.33 -4.93
C PRO A 395 -26.40 2.43 -5.19
N GLU A 396 -26.91 1.71 -6.19
CA GLU A 396 -28.33 1.74 -6.57
C GLU A 396 -29.21 0.85 -5.69
N ASP A 397 -28.60 -0.06 -4.91
CA ASP A 397 -29.34 -0.91 -3.98
C ASP A 397 -29.87 -0.08 -2.80
N PRO A 398 -31.09 -0.36 -2.30
CA PRO A 398 -31.65 0.36 -1.16
C PRO A 398 -30.76 0.20 0.07
N TRP A 399 -30.82 1.18 0.97
CA TRP A 399 -30.07 1.10 2.22
C TRP A 399 -30.53 -0.09 3.06
N VAL A 400 -29.55 -0.82 3.60
CA VAL A 400 -29.73 -1.95 4.50
C VAL A 400 -28.77 -1.85 5.66
N LEU A 401 -29.07 -2.55 6.76
CA LEU A 401 -28.11 -2.72 7.84
C LEU A 401 -26.87 -3.47 7.32
N PRO A 402 -25.65 -3.12 7.78
CA PRO A 402 -24.46 -3.90 7.49
C PRO A 402 -24.64 -5.36 7.91
N LEU A 403 -24.08 -6.29 7.14
CA LEU A 403 -24.21 -7.73 7.42
C LEU A 403 -23.55 -8.05 8.77
N ILE A 404 -22.37 -7.47 8.99
CA ILE A 404 -21.68 -7.47 10.28
C ILE A 404 -21.48 -6.01 10.70
N TYR A 405 -21.87 -5.73 11.94
CA TYR A 405 -21.72 -4.42 12.56
C TYR A 405 -21.25 -4.59 14.00
N GLY A 406 -20.36 -3.74 14.48
CA GLY A 406 -19.79 -3.88 15.82
C GLY A 406 -19.26 -2.58 16.39
N ASP A 407 -18.98 -2.62 17.69
CA ASP A 407 -18.30 -1.56 18.42
C ASP A 407 -17.15 -2.14 19.25
N PHE A 408 -15.92 -1.74 18.93
CA PHE A 408 -14.70 -2.19 19.60
C PHE A 408 -14.62 -1.68 21.05
N LYS A 409 -15.13 -0.48 21.32
CA LYS A 409 -15.09 0.11 22.66
C LYS A 409 -16.12 -0.54 23.57
N GLU A 410 -17.34 -0.70 23.08
CA GLU A 410 -18.46 -1.28 23.83
C GLU A 410 -18.45 -2.83 23.80
N ARG A 411 -17.52 -3.44 23.05
CA ARG A 411 -17.28 -4.88 22.95
C ARG A 411 -18.49 -5.70 22.54
N TRP A 412 -19.21 -5.25 21.50
CA TRP A 412 -20.30 -6.03 20.93
C TRP A 412 -20.17 -6.16 19.40
N LEU A 413 -20.73 -7.27 18.91
CA LEU A 413 -20.84 -7.63 17.50
C LEU A 413 -22.29 -8.02 17.19
N LYS A 414 -22.82 -7.55 16.07
CA LYS A 414 -24.16 -7.85 15.57
C LYS A 414 -24.06 -8.45 14.17
N VAL A 415 -24.72 -9.60 13.98
CA VAL A 415 -24.95 -10.22 12.68
C VAL A 415 -26.37 -9.85 12.25
N SER A 416 -26.51 -9.03 11.21
CA SER A 416 -27.81 -8.56 10.71
C SER A 416 -28.44 -9.54 9.70
N GLY A 417 -28.23 -10.84 9.90
CA GLY A 417 -28.65 -11.93 9.02
C GLY A 417 -28.56 -13.28 9.74
N ASN A 418 -28.66 -14.39 8.99
CA ASN A 418 -28.59 -15.73 9.56
C ASN A 418 -27.12 -16.14 9.83
N LEU A 419 -26.84 -16.65 11.03
CA LEU A 419 -25.59 -17.35 11.34
C LEU A 419 -25.80 -18.85 11.16
N ILE A 420 -25.22 -19.42 10.10
CA ILE A 420 -25.30 -20.85 9.79
C ILE A 420 -23.93 -21.48 10.08
N LEU A 421 -23.88 -22.44 10.99
CA LEU A 421 -22.65 -23.16 11.35
C LEU A 421 -22.48 -24.42 10.50
N HIS A 422 -21.25 -24.75 10.14
CA HIS A 422 -20.95 -25.95 9.36
C HIS A 422 -20.85 -27.17 10.29
N PRO A 423 -21.67 -28.22 10.12
CA PRO A 423 -21.73 -29.34 11.06
C PRO A 423 -20.39 -30.05 11.28
N GLN A 424 -19.56 -30.20 10.24
CA GLN A 424 -18.24 -30.86 10.37
C GLN A 424 -17.25 -30.13 11.29
N TYR A 425 -17.37 -28.80 11.38
CA TYR A 425 -16.45 -27.96 12.18
C TYR A 425 -17.10 -27.50 13.48
N THR A 426 -18.33 -27.95 13.74
CA THR A 426 -19.07 -27.65 14.96
C THR A 426 -19.10 -28.95 15.76
N PRO A 427 -18.57 -28.97 17.00
CA PRO A 427 -18.66 -30.16 17.84
C PRO A 427 -20.10 -30.63 17.91
N ASP A 428 -20.30 -31.91 17.59
CA ASP A 428 -21.59 -32.56 17.76
C ASP A 428 -21.76 -32.84 19.26
N ALA A 429 -22.66 -32.08 19.87
CA ALA A 429 -22.95 -32.19 21.30
C ALA A 429 -23.63 -33.52 21.66
N ASP A 430 -24.12 -34.26 20.68
CA ASP A 430 -24.82 -35.54 20.85
C ASP A 430 -23.96 -36.74 20.40
N LYS A 431 -22.68 -36.52 20.05
CA LYS A 431 -21.79 -37.60 19.55
C LYS A 431 -21.53 -38.64 20.64
N GLU A 432 -21.84 -39.90 20.34
CA GLU A 432 -21.39 -41.04 21.14
C GLU A 432 -19.85 -41.17 21.10
N LEU A 433 -19.24 -41.27 22.27
CA LEU A 433 -17.79 -41.28 22.41
C LEU A 433 -17.21 -42.67 22.14
N SER A 434 -16.12 -42.71 21.37
CA SER A 434 -15.29 -43.91 21.24
C SER A 434 -14.29 -44.01 22.40
N GLU A 435 -13.77 -45.21 22.66
CA GLU A 435 -12.82 -45.45 23.75
C GLU A 435 -11.57 -44.54 23.62
N GLY A 436 -11.37 -43.65 24.60
CA GLY A 436 -10.26 -42.69 24.63
C GLY A 436 -10.58 -41.28 24.09
N GLU A 437 -11.79 -41.01 23.61
CA GLU A 437 -12.22 -39.65 23.23
C GLU A 437 -12.80 -38.87 24.42
N GLU A 438 -12.50 -37.57 24.53
CA GLU A 438 -13.10 -36.67 25.52
C GLU A 438 -14.50 -36.23 25.09
N ALA A 439 -15.45 -36.31 26.03
CA ALA A 439 -16.82 -35.84 25.87
C ALA A 439 -16.88 -34.34 25.59
N PHE A 440 -17.68 -33.92 24.59
CA PHE A 440 -18.13 -32.54 24.55
C PHE A 440 -19.23 -32.36 25.62
N GLU A 441 -18.86 -31.84 26.79
CA GLU A 441 -19.81 -31.56 27.87
C GLU A 441 -20.17 -30.07 27.91
N PRO A 442 -21.29 -29.65 27.30
CA PRO A 442 -21.70 -28.25 27.37
C PRO A 442 -22.16 -27.93 28.80
N ASN A 443 -21.33 -27.22 29.56
CA ASN A 443 -21.73 -26.68 30.87
C ASN A 443 -22.54 -25.37 30.77
N LYS A 444 -22.58 -24.80 29.56
CA LYS A 444 -23.19 -23.51 29.25
C LYS A 444 -23.80 -23.55 27.86
N MET A 445 -24.98 -22.96 27.72
CA MET A 445 -25.62 -22.73 26.43
C MET A 445 -25.66 -21.23 26.12
N LEU A 446 -25.53 -20.88 24.84
CA LEU A 446 -25.88 -19.56 24.37
C LEU A 446 -27.40 -19.45 24.34
N VAL A 447 -27.94 -18.43 24.99
CA VAL A 447 -29.37 -18.08 24.95
C VAL A 447 -29.53 -16.73 24.30
N VAL A 448 -30.67 -16.51 23.66
CA VAL A 448 -30.98 -15.25 23.01
C VAL A 448 -32.23 -14.67 23.64
N ASP A 449 -32.19 -13.39 24.03
CA ASP A 449 -33.39 -12.68 24.51
C ASP A 449 -34.29 -12.23 23.34
N ALA A 450 -35.44 -11.63 23.66
CA ALA A 450 -36.39 -11.16 22.64
C ALA A 450 -35.80 -10.06 21.73
N GLU A 451 -34.77 -9.37 22.21
CA GLU A 451 -34.05 -8.31 21.51
C GLU A 451 -32.86 -8.83 20.69
N GLY A 452 -32.59 -10.13 20.70
CA GLY A 452 -31.50 -10.76 19.94
C GLY A 452 -30.14 -10.70 20.63
N LYS A 453 -30.05 -10.29 21.90
CA LYS A 453 -28.79 -10.30 22.65
C LYS A 453 -28.47 -11.73 23.08
N VAL A 454 -27.23 -12.13 22.84
CA VAL A 454 -26.74 -13.45 23.22
C VAL A 454 -26.18 -13.38 24.65
N GLY A 455 -26.77 -14.17 25.55
CA GLY A 455 -26.28 -14.42 26.88
C GLY A 455 -25.75 -15.85 27.02
N VAL A 456 -25.13 -16.15 28.15
CA VAL A 456 -24.72 -17.50 28.49
C VAL A 456 -25.54 -17.97 29.68
N LYS A 457 -26.22 -19.09 29.54
CA LYS A 457 -26.98 -19.74 30.61
C LYS A 457 -26.26 -21.02 31.02
N SER A 458 -25.99 -21.19 32.31
CA SER A 458 -25.51 -22.48 32.80
C SER A 458 -26.55 -23.54 32.52
N LEU A 459 -26.12 -24.65 31.92
CA LEU A 459 -26.91 -25.87 31.90
C LEU A 459 -26.77 -26.47 33.31
N GLN A 460 -27.57 -25.98 34.26
CA GLN A 460 -27.72 -26.71 35.51
C GLN A 460 -28.45 -28.03 35.19
N ASN A 461 -28.00 -29.13 35.79
CA ASN A 461 -28.77 -30.36 35.90
C ASN A 461 -30.07 -30.02 36.65
N SER A 462 -31.09 -29.55 35.92
CA SER A 462 -32.30 -29.02 36.51
C SER A 462 -33.18 -30.18 36.99
N THR A 463 -33.16 -30.44 38.29
CA THR A 463 -34.25 -31.14 38.99
C THR A 463 -35.53 -30.29 39.10
N GLU A 464 -35.54 -29.06 38.55
CA GLU A 464 -36.65 -28.10 38.69
C GLU A 464 -37.39 -27.74 37.39
N ASN A 465 -37.10 -28.40 36.26
CA ASN A 465 -37.98 -28.29 35.09
C ASN A 465 -38.94 -29.49 35.05
N ASN A 466 -40.16 -29.23 34.60
CA ASN A 466 -41.31 -30.14 34.50
C ASN A 466 -41.09 -31.34 33.55
N ASP A 467 -40.00 -32.07 33.72
CA ASP A 467 -39.80 -33.35 33.09
C ASP A 467 -40.62 -34.37 33.86
N ILE A 468 -41.55 -35.01 33.15
CA ILE A 468 -42.29 -36.14 33.69
C ILE A 468 -41.27 -37.25 33.92
N ILE A 469 -40.86 -37.45 35.18
CA ILE A 469 -40.01 -38.58 35.52
C ILE A 469 -40.92 -39.79 35.69
N TYR A 470 -40.72 -40.79 34.84
CA TYR A 470 -41.40 -42.08 34.91
C TYR A 470 -40.54 -43.08 35.65
N TYR A 471 -41.08 -43.66 36.72
CA TYR A 471 -40.47 -44.79 37.40
C TYR A 471 -41.25 -46.07 37.15
N SER A 472 -40.53 -47.12 36.76
CA SER A 472 -41.08 -48.45 36.50
C SER A 472 -40.93 -49.36 37.72
N PHE A 473 -41.63 -50.51 37.73
CA PHE A 473 -41.61 -51.47 38.84
C PHE A 473 -40.20 -51.82 39.37
N ALA A 474 -39.20 -51.95 38.49
CA ALA A 474 -37.84 -52.33 38.86
C ALA A 474 -37.13 -51.33 39.78
N GLU A 475 -37.64 -50.11 39.89
CA GLU A 475 -37.07 -49.04 40.70
C GLU A 475 -37.70 -48.94 42.09
N PHE A 476 -38.72 -49.74 42.38
CA PHE A 476 -39.34 -49.83 43.70
C PHE A 476 -38.71 -50.97 44.51
N LEU A 477 -38.46 -50.71 45.80
CA LEU A 477 -38.16 -51.77 46.76
C LEU A 477 -39.48 -52.31 47.32
N CYS A 478 -39.78 -53.57 46.99
CA CYS A 478 -40.95 -54.29 47.49
C CYS A 478 -40.48 -55.38 48.46
N GLU A 479 -40.82 -55.26 49.74
CA GLU A 479 -40.57 -56.30 50.73
C GLU A 479 -41.83 -57.14 50.96
N MET A 480 -41.75 -58.42 50.58
CA MET A 480 -42.79 -59.41 50.84
C MET A 480 -42.73 -59.93 52.29
N PRO A 481 -43.86 -60.37 52.88
CA PRO A 481 -43.87 -60.98 54.21
C PRO A 481 -42.98 -62.23 54.28
N SER A 482 -42.23 -62.39 55.37
CA SER A 482 -41.23 -63.45 55.55
C SER A 482 -41.79 -64.87 55.78
N ASP A 483 -43.11 -65.05 55.85
CA ASP A 483 -43.75 -66.31 56.27
C ASP A 483 -44.25 -67.22 55.12
N ASN A 484 -43.80 -66.99 53.88
CA ASN A 484 -44.10 -67.79 52.66
C ASN A 484 -45.60 -67.95 52.34
N SER A 485 -46.47 -67.18 52.96
CA SER A 485 -47.91 -67.31 52.82
C SER A 485 -48.51 -66.45 51.70
N LEU A 486 -47.73 -65.50 51.19
CA LEU A 486 -47.89 -64.76 49.94
C LEU A 486 -46.54 -64.91 49.21
N ASN A 487 -46.46 -65.82 48.23
CA ASN A 487 -45.33 -65.88 47.32
C ASN A 487 -45.62 -65.03 46.07
N GLU A 488 -44.62 -64.75 45.26
CA GLU A 488 -44.77 -63.98 44.00
C GLU A 488 -45.84 -64.56 43.06
N ASP A 489 -46.16 -65.86 43.18
CA ASP A 489 -47.23 -66.51 42.41
C ASP A 489 -48.65 -66.14 42.87
N ASN A 490 -48.81 -65.76 44.15
CA ASN A 490 -50.11 -65.46 44.77
C ASN A 490 -50.35 -63.98 45.01
N PHE A 491 -49.35 -63.11 44.84
CA PHE A 491 -49.49 -61.66 44.93
C PHE A 491 -48.53 -60.97 43.97
N GLN A 492 -49.07 -60.21 43.02
CA GLN A 492 -48.30 -59.41 42.06
C GLN A 492 -48.76 -57.96 42.13
N ILE A 493 -47.82 -57.04 42.16
CA ILE A 493 -48.07 -55.60 42.09
C ILE A 493 -47.11 -54.94 41.11
N PHE A 494 -47.64 -54.01 40.34
CA PHE A 494 -46.96 -53.25 39.30
C PHE A 494 -47.20 -51.76 39.59
N PRO A 495 -46.41 -51.15 40.49
CA PRO A 495 -46.40 -49.72 40.71
C PRO A 495 -45.79 -48.98 39.51
N GLU A 496 -46.44 -47.88 39.13
CA GLU A 496 -45.92 -46.88 38.18
C GLU A 496 -46.02 -45.52 38.85
N LEU A 497 -44.94 -44.73 38.86
CA LEU A 497 -44.91 -43.40 39.45
C LEU A 497 -44.59 -42.35 38.40
N PHE A 498 -45.42 -41.30 38.35
CA PHE A 498 -45.24 -40.14 37.51
C PHE A 498 -45.02 -38.91 38.39
N LEU A 499 -43.86 -38.26 38.24
CA LEU A 499 -43.60 -36.98 38.90
C LEU A 499 -43.88 -35.82 37.94
N ASN A 500 -44.61 -34.81 38.41
CA ASN A 500 -44.84 -33.55 37.71
C ASN A 500 -44.64 -32.39 38.70
N GLY A 501 -43.42 -31.89 38.79
CA GLY A 501 -43.01 -30.93 39.81
C GLY A 501 -43.19 -31.49 41.23
N LYS A 502 -43.97 -30.82 42.07
CA LYS A 502 -44.27 -31.26 43.46
C LYS A 502 -45.40 -32.29 43.56
N THR A 503 -46.04 -32.63 42.45
CA THR A 503 -47.16 -33.58 42.42
C THR A 503 -46.69 -34.92 41.88
N ALA A 504 -47.07 -36.00 42.54
CA ALA A 504 -46.79 -37.37 42.17
C ALA A 504 -48.11 -38.12 41.91
N THR A 505 -48.16 -38.90 40.84
CA THR A 505 -49.24 -39.84 40.55
C THR A 505 -48.69 -41.26 40.63
N LEU A 506 -49.11 -42.03 41.62
CA LEU A 506 -48.79 -43.45 41.75
C LEU A 506 -49.97 -44.27 41.26
N ILE A 507 -49.72 -45.16 40.30
CA ILE A 507 -50.68 -46.12 39.81
C ILE A 507 -50.27 -47.49 40.35
N LEU A 508 -51.16 -48.13 41.09
CA LEU A 508 -50.98 -49.47 41.63
C LEU A 508 -51.91 -50.42 40.90
N LYS A 509 -51.33 -51.36 40.15
CA LYS A 509 -52.05 -52.45 39.51
C LYS A 509 -51.57 -53.75 40.09
N GLY A 510 -52.47 -54.70 40.32
CA GLY A 510 -52.02 -55.99 40.82
C GLY A 510 -53.12 -57.03 40.89
N CYS A 511 -52.70 -58.23 41.26
CA CYS A 511 -53.60 -59.33 41.51
C CYS A 511 -53.13 -60.12 42.73
N PHE A 512 -54.07 -60.76 43.42
CA PHE A 512 -53.73 -61.62 44.54
C PHE A 512 -54.72 -62.75 44.75
N LYS A 513 -54.27 -63.81 45.43
CA LYS A 513 -55.05 -65.00 45.76
C LYS A 513 -54.93 -65.30 47.25
N PHE A 514 -56.07 -65.42 47.93
CA PHE A 514 -56.09 -65.82 49.32
C PHE A 514 -55.82 -67.32 49.48
N SER A 515 -54.90 -67.66 50.38
CA SER A 515 -54.66 -69.04 50.82
C SER A 515 -55.81 -69.58 51.68
N ASP A 516 -55.97 -70.90 51.75
CA ASP A 516 -56.98 -71.61 52.57
C ASP A 516 -56.83 -71.44 54.10
N LYS A 517 -55.96 -70.54 54.56
CA LYS A 517 -55.70 -70.25 55.97
C LYS A 517 -56.37 -68.93 56.39
N THR A 518 -56.78 -68.85 57.67
CA THR A 518 -57.42 -67.67 58.29
C THR A 518 -56.65 -66.38 57.97
N PRO A 519 -57.33 -65.26 57.63
CA PRO A 519 -56.65 -64.02 57.27
C PRO A 519 -55.93 -63.43 58.48
N LEU A 520 -54.63 -63.65 58.57
CA LEU A 520 -53.75 -62.84 59.39
C LEU A 520 -53.56 -61.49 58.67
N SER A 521 -53.61 -60.39 59.41
CA SER A 521 -53.22 -59.07 58.90
C SER A 521 -51.80 -59.15 58.34
N LYS A 522 -51.64 -59.10 57.02
CA LYS A 522 -50.33 -59.18 56.37
C LYS A 522 -50.00 -57.86 55.71
N THR A 523 -48.80 -57.37 55.97
CA THR A 523 -48.32 -56.07 55.50
C THR A 523 -47.33 -56.26 54.36
N ILE A 524 -47.59 -55.68 53.18
CA ILE A 524 -46.59 -55.53 52.12
C ILE A 524 -46.04 -54.11 52.17
N LYS A 525 -44.71 -53.98 52.08
CA LYS A 525 -44.02 -52.71 52.12
C LYS A 525 -43.54 -52.31 50.72
N LEU A 526 -43.95 -51.13 50.26
CA LEU A 526 -43.46 -50.54 49.02
C LEU A 526 -42.75 -49.23 49.34
N GLU A 527 -41.44 -49.17 49.09
CA GLU A 527 -40.66 -47.95 49.26
C GLU A 527 -40.57 -47.19 47.93
N LEU A 528 -40.80 -45.88 47.98
CA LEU A 528 -40.64 -45.02 46.81
C LEU A 528 -39.16 -44.92 46.38
N PRO A 529 -38.86 -44.80 45.07
CA PRO A 529 -37.50 -44.63 44.58
C PRO A 529 -36.82 -43.34 45.10
N ARG A 530 -35.48 -43.38 45.19
CA ARG A 530 -34.60 -42.21 45.44
C ARG A 530 -34.96 -41.38 46.70
N GLU A 531 -35.36 -42.04 47.79
CA GLU A 531 -35.68 -41.40 49.08
C GLU A 531 -36.85 -40.39 49.03
N LEU A 532 -37.74 -40.50 48.02
CA LEU A 532 -38.92 -39.64 47.93
C LEU A 532 -39.82 -39.82 49.17
N LYS A 533 -40.23 -38.69 49.78
CA LYS A 533 -41.09 -38.67 50.96
C LYS A 533 -42.43 -38.00 50.69
N PHE A 534 -43.44 -38.41 51.45
CA PHE A 534 -44.75 -37.80 51.40
C PHE A 534 -44.74 -36.48 52.16
N SER A 535 -45.36 -35.45 51.58
CA SER A 535 -45.56 -34.19 52.29
C SER A 535 -46.59 -34.30 53.43
N LYS A 536 -47.47 -35.32 53.41
CA LYS A 536 -48.50 -35.60 54.42
C LYS A 536 -48.82 -37.10 54.53
N VAL A 537 -49.23 -37.52 55.73
CA VAL A 537 -49.71 -38.88 56.04
C VAL A 537 -51.08 -39.14 55.42
N ILE A 538 -51.24 -40.32 54.81
CA ILE A 538 -52.55 -40.90 54.47
C ILE A 538 -52.86 -41.95 55.55
N GLU A 539 -53.84 -41.67 56.41
CA GLU A 539 -54.13 -42.51 57.58
C GLU A 539 -54.62 -43.92 57.19
N TYR A 540 -55.64 -44.03 56.32
CA TYR A 540 -56.09 -45.29 55.70
C TYR A 540 -56.86 -45.01 54.40
N MET A 541 -56.66 -45.83 53.37
CA MET A 541 -57.45 -45.85 52.14
C MET A 541 -57.82 -47.28 51.76
N ASP A 542 -59.11 -47.62 51.77
CA ASP A 542 -59.59 -48.96 51.43
C ASP A 542 -59.88 -49.08 49.93
N ILE A 543 -59.38 -50.15 49.32
CA ILE A 543 -59.53 -50.45 47.89
C ILE A 543 -60.40 -51.68 47.72
N ALA A 544 -61.50 -51.51 47.00
CA ALA A 544 -62.33 -52.62 46.56
C ALA A 544 -61.61 -53.42 45.47
N CYS A 545 -61.41 -54.70 45.73
CA CYS A 545 -60.80 -55.66 44.83
C CYS A 545 -61.88 -56.61 44.34
N TYR A 546 -61.86 -56.96 43.06
CA TYR A 546 -62.90 -57.79 42.45
C TYR A 546 -62.31 -59.09 41.94
N GLY A 547 -62.99 -60.20 42.21
CA GLY A 547 -62.59 -61.54 41.79
C GLY A 547 -63.80 -62.39 41.41
N GLU A 548 -63.53 -63.60 40.91
CA GLU A 548 -64.57 -64.57 40.58
C GLU A 548 -64.42 -65.82 41.45
N LYS A 549 -65.51 -66.23 42.11
CA LYS A 549 -65.58 -67.44 42.96
C LYS A 549 -66.74 -68.30 42.51
N ASN A 550 -66.46 -69.54 42.07
CA ASN A 550 -67.47 -70.49 41.60
C ASN A 550 -68.44 -69.92 40.55
N GLY A 551 -67.95 -69.06 39.63
CA GLY A 551 -68.77 -68.46 38.59
C GLY A 551 -69.60 -67.23 39.02
N LYS A 552 -69.29 -66.63 40.18
CA LYS A 552 -69.95 -65.41 40.68
C LYS A 552 -68.92 -64.34 41.04
N LEU A 553 -69.29 -63.08 40.80
CA LEU A 553 -68.51 -61.91 41.25
C LEU A 553 -68.40 -61.91 42.77
N ASP A 554 -67.18 -61.76 43.26
CA ASP A 554 -66.83 -61.65 44.67
C ASP A 554 -65.99 -60.40 44.91
N MET A 555 -66.05 -59.86 46.12
CA MET A 555 -65.36 -58.62 46.50
C MET A 555 -64.49 -58.83 47.72
N ALA A 556 -63.30 -58.26 47.69
CA ALA A 556 -62.38 -58.17 48.81
C ALA A 556 -61.93 -56.72 49.01
N TRP A 557 -61.35 -56.42 50.17
CA TRP A 557 -60.81 -55.09 50.47
C TRP A 557 -59.32 -55.18 50.77
N LEU A 558 -58.58 -54.17 50.35
CA LEU A 558 -57.18 -53.94 50.69
C LEU A 558 -57.07 -52.56 51.33
N SER A 559 -56.48 -52.46 52.52
CA SER A 559 -56.26 -51.18 53.20
C SER A 559 -54.86 -50.68 52.93
N PHE A 560 -54.74 -49.42 52.53
CA PHE A 560 -53.48 -48.73 52.26
C PHE A 560 -53.20 -47.72 53.35
N LYS A 561 -52.01 -47.77 53.91
CA LYS A 561 -51.53 -46.76 54.85
C LYS A 561 -50.16 -46.26 54.42
N ASN A 562 -49.97 -44.95 54.51
CA ASN A 562 -48.65 -44.36 54.36
C ASN A 562 -48.08 -44.04 55.75
N THR A 563 -46.81 -44.32 55.99
CA THR A 563 -46.11 -43.83 57.19
C THR A 563 -45.28 -42.60 56.84
N ALA A 564 -45.54 -41.48 57.54
CA ALA A 564 -45.02 -40.15 57.23
C ALA A 564 -43.51 -40.09 56.95
N ASP A 565 -42.76 -40.96 57.63
CA ASP A 565 -41.32 -40.78 57.82
C ASP A 565 -40.45 -41.61 56.88
N SER A 566 -41.03 -42.47 56.04
CA SER A 566 -40.23 -43.49 55.34
C SER A 566 -40.56 -43.75 53.88
N GLY A 567 -41.50 -43.02 53.26
CA GLY A 567 -41.87 -43.26 51.86
C GLY A 567 -42.48 -44.65 51.62
N LEU A 568 -42.78 -45.38 52.71
CA LEU A 568 -43.31 -46.73 52.72
C LEU A 568 -44.84 -46.72 52.66
N PHE A 569 -45.36 -47.49 51.72
CA PHE A 569 -46.75 -47.94 51.74
C PHE A 569 -46.85 -49.27 52.45
N GLU A 570 -47.81 -49.36 53.36
CA GLU A 570 -48.25 -50.61 53.97
C GLU A 570 -49.58 -51.02 53.34
N LEU A 571 -49.57 -52.16 52.68
CA LEU A 571 -50.79 -52.81 52.21
C LEU A 571 -51.20 -53.87 53.23
N THR A 572 -52.35 -53.69 53.87
CA THR A 572 -52.89 -54.64 54.84
C THR A 572 -54.22 -55.22 54.41
N THR A 573 -54.49 -56.47 54.80
CA THR A 573 -55.87 -56.98 54.80
C THR A 573 -56.65 -56.26 55.91
N PRO A 574 -57.97 -56.04 55.75
CA PRO A 574 -58.77 -55.30 56.72
C PRO A 574 -58.65 -55.93 58.12
N PRO A 575 -58.68 -55.13 59.21
CA PRO A 575 -58.72 -55.65 60.57
C PRO A 575 -59.95 -56.53 60.79
N ASP A 576 -59.80 -57.60 61.57
CA ASP A 576 -60.89 -58.50 61.96
C ASP A 576 -62.07 -57.70 62.53
N GLY A 577 -63.18 -57.64 61.78
CA GLY A 577 -64.40 -56.94 62.18
C GLY A 577 -65.15 -56.19 61.07
N ALA A 578 -64.54 -55.93 59.91
CA ALA A 578 -65.20 -55.20 58.81
C ALA A 578 -66.02 -56.10 57.85
N SER A 579 -66.00 -57.42 58.01
CA SER A 579 -66.74 -58.37 57.17
C SER A 579 -68.00 -58.91 57.87
N ALA A 580 -68.93 -58.03 58.23
CA ALA A 580 -70.26 -58.46 58.63
C ALA A 580 -71.04 -58.93 57.39
N GLY A 581 -70.88 -60.21 57.01
CA GLY A 581 -71.77 -60.90 56.06
C GLY A 581 -71.15 -61.57 54.82
N MET A 582 -69.82 -61.61 54.68
CA MET A 582 -69.17 -62.22 53.50
C MET A 582 -68.29 -63.41 53.90
N SER A 583 -68.48 -64.55 53.22
CA SER A 583 -67.67 -65.76 53.43
C SER A 583 -66.19 -65.44 53.24
N THR A 584 -65.31 -65.99 54.07
CA THR A 584 -63.86 -65.86 53.88
C THR A 584 -63.48 -66.13 52.41
N PRO A 585 -62.83 -65.18 51.74
CA PRO A 585 -62.44 -65.32 50.35
C PRO A 585 -61.30 -66.33 50.30
N VAL A 586 -61.55 -67.52 49.77
CA VAL A 586 -60.56 -68.60 49.69
C VAL A 586 -60.57 -69.10 48.26
N GLY A 587 -59.40 -69.08 47.61
CA GLY A 587 -59.16 -69.70 46.30
C GLY A 587 -59.44 -68.86 45.04
N GLY A 588 -60.04 -67.66 45.14
CA GLY A 588 -60.28 -66.76 44.00
C GLY A 588 -59.09 -65.82 43.69
N LEU A 589 -58.89 -65.49 42.41
CA LEU A 589 -57.96 -64.43 41.97
C LEU A 589 -58.69 -63.09 42.00
N TYR A 590 -58.17 -62.12 42.75
CA TYR A 590 -58.71 -60.77 42.86
C TYR A 590 -57.77 -59.79 42.17
N ASN A 591 -58.32 -58.87 41.37
CA ASN A 591 -57.57 -57.80 40.73
C ASN A 591 -57.87 -56.46 41.39
N PHE A 592 -56.87 -55.57 41.40
CA PHE A 592 -57.03 -54.19 41.83
C PHE A 592 -56.31 -53.22 40.88
N HIS A 593 -56.88 -52.02 40.75
CA HIS A 593 -56.31 -50.90 40.04
C HIS A 593 -56.63 -49.64 40.81
N GLN A 594 -55.62 -48.87 41.21
CA GLN A 594 -55.80 -47.63 41.93
C GLN A 594 -54.82 -46.58 41.50
N THR A 595 -55.33 -45.37 41.32
CA THR A 595 -54.52 -44.17 41.14
C THR A 595 -54.54 -43.36 42.42
N ILE A 596 -53.36 -42.96 42.90
CA ILE A 596 -53.15 -42.14 44.08
C ILE A 596 -52.39 -40.89 43.63
N ILE A 597 -52.94 -39.72 43.90
CA ILE A 597 -52.29 -38.43 43.61
C ILE A 597 -51.90 -37.81 44.95
N PHE A 598 -50.62 -37.45 45.10
CA PHE A 598 -50.09 -36.87 46.32
C PHE A 598 -48.99 -35.84 46.02
N ASN A 599 -48.68 -35.01 47.01
CA ASN A 599 -47.56 -34.09 46.91
C ASN A 599 -46.31 -34.73 47.53
N VAL A 600 -45.18 -34.68 46.83
CA VAL A 600 -43.88 -35.11 47.32
C VAL A 600 -43.17 -33.94 48.03
N GLY A 601 -42.49 -34.25 49.13
CA GLY A 601 -41.78 -33.30 50.00
C GLY A 601 -40.34 -33.08 49.62
#